data_AF-A0A183HBF4-F1
#
_entry.id   AF-A0A183HBF4-F1
#
_cell.length_a   1.000
_cell.length_b   1.000
_cell.length_c   1.000
_cell.angle_alpha   90.00
_cell.angle_beta   90.00
_cell.angle_gamma   90.00
#
_symmetry.space_group_name_H-M   'P 1'
#
loop_
_entity.id
_entity.type
_entity.pdbx_description
1 polymer ?
#
loop_
_entity_poly.entity_id
_entity_poly.type
_entity_poly.pdbx_seq_one_letter_code
_entity_poly.pdbx_strand_id
1 'polypeptide(L)'
;MIISCFGWKAFAYLLGGFLIGSGMHPLAGHYISDHYVFKPGQETYSYYGPINFVTFNVGYHIEHHDFPYVCGSNLPKIRTIAPEYYRDYMVHSSWIYIMYDFITNPKMSLRSRFIRKTAKPTDMHFFDLGPNSSCFIYKFFTSVS
;
A
#
# COMPACT_ATOMS: atom_id res chain seq x y z
N MET A 1 -14.17 -14.89 -23.49
CA MET A 1 -15.09 -15.15 -22.35
C MET A 1 -16.05 -13.99 -22.10
N ILE A 2 -15.61 -12.80 -21.71
CA ILE A 2 -16.53 -11.68 -21.39
C ILE A 2 -17.42 -11.28 -22.59
N ILE A 3 -16.83 -11.05 -23.76
CA ILE A 3 -17.58 -10.60 -24.96
C ILE A 3 -18.50 -11.71 -25.47
N SER A 4 -18.01 -12.94 -25.49
CA SER A 4 -18.75 -14.10 -25.97
C SER A 4 -19.95 -14.45 -25.09
N CYS A 5 -19.87 -14.22 -23.77
CA CYS A 5 -20.93 -14.56 -22.82
C CYS A 5 -21.86 -13.38 -22.48
N PHE A 6 -21.36 -12.14 -22.52
CA PHE A 6 -22.07 -10.95 -22.02
C PHE A 6 -22.08 -9.76 -22.99
N GLY A 7 -21.47 -9.89 -24.17
CA GLY A 7 -21.47 -8.89 -25.23
C GLY A 7 -20.54 -7.69 -25.01
N TRP A 8 -20.50 -6.79 -26.00
CA TRP A 8 -19.60 -5.64 -25.99
C TRP A 8 -19.91 -4.59 -24.93
N LYS A 9 -21.18 -4.45 -24.51
CA LYS A 9 -21.57 -3.52 -23.46
C LYS A 9 -20.94 -3.87 -22.11
N ALA A 10 -20.95 -5.15 -21.75
CA ALA A 10 -20.32 -5.63 -20.51
C ALA A 10 -18.80 -5.41 -20.54
N PHE A 11 -18.16 -5.70 -21.67
CA PHE A 11 -16.73 -5.42 -21.85
C PHE A 11 -16.42 -3.92 -21.71
N ALA A 12 -17.17 -3.05 -22.38
CA ALA A 12 -16.97 -1.60 -22.30
C ALA A 12 -17.18 -1.08 -20.88
N TYR A 13 -18.20 -1.57 -20.17
CA TYR A 13 -18.45 -1.25 -18.77
C TYR A 13 -17.28 -1.64 -17.87
N LEU A 14 -16.76 -2.87 -18.01
CA LEU A 14 -15.63 -3.34 -17.18
C LEU A 14 -14.33 -2.61 -17.50
N LEU A 15 -14.02 -2.40 -18.79
CA LEU A 15 -12.82 -1.68 -19.21
C LEU A 15 -12.89 -0.21 -18.77
N GLY A 16 -14.02 0.46 -19.00
CA GLY A 16 -14.23 1.84 -18.55
C GLY A 16 -14.18 1.97 -17.03
N GLY A 17 -14.83 1.04 -16.31
CA GLY A 17 -14.81 0.97 -14.86
C GLY A 17 -13.40 0.77 -14.31
N PHE A 18 -12.59 -0.08 -14.93
CA PHE A 18 -11.19 -0.28 -14.56
C PHE A 18 -10.36 1.01 -14.74
N LEU A 19 -10.49 1.67 -15.90
CA LEU A 19 -9.74 2.90 -16.21
C LEU A 19 -10.12 4.06 -15.28
N ILE A 20 -11.42 4.20 -14.97
CA ILE A 20 -11.89 5.23 -14.05
C ILE A 20 -11.48 4.88 -12.62
N GLY A 21 -11.82 3.68 -12.15
CA GLY A 21 -11.61 3.23 -10.77
C GLY A 21 -10.14 3.14 -10.36
N SER A 22 -9.28 2.65 -11.25
CA SER A 22 -7.83 2.52 -10.97
C SER A 22 -7.02 3.73 -11.44
N GLY A 23 -7.61 4.60 -12.27
CA GLY A 23 -6.95 5.78 -12.82
C GLY A 23 -7.43 7.06 -12.17
N MET A 24 -8.43 7.72 -12.77
CA MET A 24 -8.84 9.08 -12.41
C MET A 24 -9.68 9.19 -11.12
N HIS A 25 -9.99 8.07 -10.47
CA HIS A 25 -10.78 8.09 -9.25
C HIS A 25 -9.98 8.74 -8.10
N PRO A 26 -10.57 9.66 -7.31
CA PRO A 26 -9.88 10.29 -6.18
C PRO A 26 -9.26 9.31 -5.19
N LEU A 27 -9.88 8.14 -5.01
CA LEU A 27 -9.33 7.09 -4.16
C LEU A 27 -8.06 6.49 -4.75
N ALA A 28 -7.92 6.36 -6.07
CA ALA A 28 -6.73 5.78 -6.70
C ALA A 28 -5.44 6.57 -6.41
N GLY A 29 -5.55 7.83 -5.96
CA GLY A 29 -4.41 8.60 -5.48
C GLY A 29 -3.67 7.96 -4.30
N HIS A 30 -4.30 7.05 -3.54
CA HIS A 30 -3.59 6.28 -2.50
C HIS A 30 -2.49 5.40 -3.10
N TYR A 31 -2.66 4.79 -4.28
CA TYR A 31 -1.59 4.03 -4.92
C TYR A 31 -0.37 4.88 -5.25
N ILE A 32 -0.58 6.16 -5.57
CA ILE A 32 0.51 7.09 -5.84
C ILE A 32 1.21 7.45 -4.54
N SER A 33 0.44 7.78 -3.50
CA SER A 33 0.92 7.99 -2.12
C SER A 33 1.78 6.83 -1.64
N ASP A 34 1.35 5.60 -1.89
CA ASP A 34 1.94 4.42 -1.27
C ASP A 34 3.19 3.90 -2.01
N HIS A 35 3.41 4.33 -3.25
CA HIS A 35 4.42 3.73 -4.14
C HIS A 35 5.37 4.73 -4.81
N TYR A 36 5.11 6.03 -4.69
CA TYR A 36 6.01 7.07 -5.20
C TYR A 36 6.61 7.90 -4.08
N VAL A 37 7.87 8.29 -4.26
CA VAL A 37 8.67 9.01 -3.29
C VAL A 37 8.51 10.51 -3.53
N PHE A 38 7.84 11.19 -2.60
CA PHE A 38 7.64 12.65 -2.59
C PHE A 38 8.68 13.39 -1.72
N LYS A 39 9.18 12.74 -0.66
CA LYS A 39 10.24 13.20 0.25
C LYS A 39 11.39 12.20 0.24
N PRO A 40 12.62 12.63 -0.14
CA PRO A 40 13.78 11.77 -0.07
C PRO A 40 13.97 11.16 1.33
N GLY A 41 14.20 9.85 1.39
CA GLY A 41 14.37 9.11 2.65
C GLY A 41 13.07 8.58 3.27
N GLN A 42 11.89 8.89 2.71
CA GLN A 42 10.62 8.30 3.15
C GLN A 42 9.99 7.50 2.00
N GLU A 43 9.85 6.20 2.19
CA GLU A 43 9.42 5.27 1.13
C GLU A 43 7.91 5.27 0.90
N THR A 44 7.13 5.55 1.95
CA THR A 44 5.67 5.55 1.88
C THR A 44 5.06 6.56 2.85
N TYR A 45 3.78 6.90 2.67
CA TYR A 45 3.15 8.06 3.28
C TYR A 45 1.76 7.73 3.80
N SER A 46 1.42 8.27 4.96
CA SER A 46 0.05 8.20 5.48
C SER A 46 -0.80 9.38 5.01
N TYR A 47 -2.11 9.22 5.10
CA TYR A 47 -3.16 10.22 4.92
C TYR A 47 -4.18 10.04 6.06
N TYR A 48 -4.47 11.11 6.80
CA TYR A 48 -5.41 11.07 7.94
C TYR A 48 -6.71 11.86 7.70
N GLY A 49 -6.98 12.24 6.45
CA GLY A 49 -8.15 13.04 6.13
C GLY A 49 -9.46 12.24 6.06
N PRO A 50 -10.58 12.92 5.76
CA PRO A 50 -11.93 12.36 5.88
C PRO A 50 -12.22 11.19 4.93
N ILE A 51 -11.46 11.03 3.85
CA ILE A 51 -11.66 9.91 2.92
C ILE A 51 -11.45 8.54 3.61
N ASN A 52 -10.70 8.49 4.72
CA ASN A 52 -10.54 7.28 5.53
C ASN A 52 -11.85 6.66 6.03
N PHE A 53 -12.91 7.47 6.21
CA PHE A 53 -14.22 6.94 6.62
C PHE A 53 -14.82 5.98 5.60
N VAL A 54 -14.59 6.22 4.31
CA VAL A 54 -15.10 5.38 3.21
C VAL A 54 -14.07 4.38 2.69
N THR A 55 -12.81 4.50 3.13
CA THR A 55 -11.73 3.55 2.80
C THR A 55 -11.25 2.75 4.00
N PHE A 56 -12.04 2.70 5.08
CA PHE A 56 -11.76 1.86 6.25
C PHE A 56 -10.37 2.08 6.84
N ASN A 57 -9.94 3.35 6.94
CA ASN A 57 -8.64 3.77 7.46
C ASN A 57 -7.41 3.28 6.66
N VAL A 58 -7.55 2.95 5.36
CA VAL A 58 -6.40 2.56 4.53
C VAL A 58 -5.31 3.64 4.47
N GLY A 59 -5.65 4.92 4.69
CA GLY A 59 -4.68 6.01 4.74
C GLY A 59 -3.74 5.96 5.95
N TYR A 60 -3.99 5.15 6.98
CA TYR A 60 -3.01 4.85 8.04
C TYR A 60 -1.98 3.84 7.53
N HIS A 61 -1.31 4.22 6.44
CA HIS A 61 -0.57 3.30 5.61
C HIS A 61 0.77 2.88 6.24
N ILE A 62 1.51 3.83 6.83
CA ILE A 62 2.75 3.49 7.56
C ILE A 62 2.42 2.57 8.74
N GLU A 63 1.38 2.89 9.51
CA GLU A 63 0.94 2.06 10.64
C GLU A 63 0.52 0.66 10.19
N HIS A 64 -0.14 0.55 9.03
CA HIS A 64 -0.48 -0.74 8.43
C HIS A 64 0.77 -1.55 8.04
N HIS A 65 1.79 -0.91 7.47
CA HIS A 65 3.02 -1.59 7.08
C HIS A 65 3.87 -2.05 8.27
N ASP A 66 3.87 -1.29 9.36
CA ASP A 66 4.53 -1.69 10.62
C ASP A 66 3.78 -2.83 11.31
N PHE A 67 2.44 -2.79 11.26
CA PHE A 67 1.56 -3.75 11.93
C PHE A 67 0.56 -4.39 10.96
N PRO A 68 1.01 -5.23 10.01
CA PRO A 68 0.17 -5.77 8.93
C PRO A 68 -0.97 -6.68 9.43
N TYR A 69 -0.86 -7.16 10.67
CA TYR A 69 -1.86 -8.01 11.32
C TYR A 69 -2.90 -7.23 12.13
N VAL A 70 -2.79 -5.91 12.23
CA VAL A 70 -3.78 -5.07 12.93
C VAL A 70 -4.88 -4.65 11.95
N CYS A 71 -6.14 -4.87 12.35
CA CYS A 71 -7.29 -4.45 11.56
C CYS A 71 -7.31 -2.93 11.34
N GLY A 72 -7.73 -2.49 10.14
CA GLY A 72 -7.86 -1.08 9.76
C GLY A 72 -8.59 -0.20 10.78
N SER A 73 -9.63 -0.74 11.42
CA SER A 73 -10.40 -0.04 12.47
C SER A 73 -9.55 0.34 13.70
N ASN A 74 -8.45 -0.36 13.94
CA ASN A 74 -7.54 -0.14 15.07
C ASN A 74 -6.28 0.63 14.70
N LEU A 75 -5.99 0.89 13.42
CA LEU A 75 -4.79 1.65 13.01
C LEU A 75 -4.72 3.07 13.64
N PRO A 76 -5.82 3.82 13.81
CA PRO A 76 -5.77 5.10 14.51
C PRO A 76 -5.26 5.00 15.95
N LYS A 77 -5.48 3.85 16.62
CA LYS A 77 -5.01 3.62 17.99
C LYS A 77 -3.50 3.49 18.03
N ILE A 78 -2.87 2.89 17.02
CA ILE A 78 -1.40 2.74 16.94
C ILE A 78 -0.75 4.12 16.98
N ARG A 79 -1.18 5.02 16.11
CA ARG A 79 -0.70 6.41 16.07
C ARG A 79 -0.90 7.15 17.40
N THR A 80 -2.00 6.85 18.10
CA THR A 80 -2.34 7.47 19.39
C THR A 80 -1.45 6.95 20.52
N ILE A 81 -1.13 5.66 20.52
CA ILE A 81 -0.33 4.99 21.57
C ILE A 81 1.17 5.28 21.41
N ALA A 82 1.64 5.37 20.17
CA ALA A 82 3.08 5.52 19.86
C ALA A 82 3.33 6.72 18.91
N PRO A 83 2.88 7.94 19.26
CA PRO A 83 2.95 9.11 18.37
C PRO A 83 4.38 9.52 18.01
N GLU A 84 5.36 9.22 18.86
CA GLU A 84 6.78 9.50 18.65
C GLU A 84 7.36 8.85 17.40
N TYR A 85 6.80 7.72 16.96
CA TYR A 85 7.24 7.05 15.73
C TYR A 85 6.62 7.67 14.47
N TYR A 86 5.47 8.36 14.59
CA TYR A 86 4.68 8.76 13.43
C TYR A 86 4.48 10.28 13.27
N ARG A 87 4.95 11.08 14.22
CA ARG A 87 4.72 12.54 14.24
C ARG A 87 5.49 13.28 13.15
N ASP A 88 6.74 12.88 12.90
CA ASP A 88 7.68 13.62 12.05
C ASP A 88 7.69 13.16 10.59
N TYR A 89 6.93 12.10 10.26
CA TYR A 89 6.75 11.67 8.89
C TYR A 89 5.99 12.72 8.07
N MET A 90 6.36 12.83 6.80
CA MET A 90 5.51 13.53 5.84
C MET A 90 4.20 12.78 5.69
N VAL A 91 3.10 13.52 5.72
CA VAL A 91 1.73 13.02 5.58
C VAL A 91 1.10 13.79 4.44
N HIS A 92 0.35 13.10 3.59
CA HIS A 92 -0.43 13.78 2.58
C HIS A 92 -1.74 14.30 3.15
N SER A 93 -2.11 15.52 2.76
CA SER A 93 -3.37 16.16 3.18
C SER A 93 -4.55 15.85 2.24
N SER A 94 -4.28 15.39 1.01
CA SER A 94 -5.31 15.11 0.00
C SER A 94 -4.78 14.20 -1.11
N TRP A 95 -5.46 13.08 -1.38
CA TRP A 95 -5.13 12.21 -2.52
C TRP A 95 -5.38 12.82 -3.90
N ILE A 96 -6.37 13.72 -4.03
CA ILE A 96 -6.60 14.43 -5.30
C ILE A 96 -5.40 15.33 -5.64
N TYR A 97 -4.97 16.13 -4.65
CA TYR A 97 -3.76 16.93 -4.76
C TYR A 97 -2.52 16.09 -5.10
N ILE A 98 -2.34 14.89 -4.52
CA ILE A 98 -1.23 13.98 -4.91
C ILE A 98 -1.30 13.64 -6.39
N MET A 99 -2.48 13.29 -6.91
CA MET A 99 -2.62 12.99 -8.34
C MET A 99 -2.24 14.18 -9.21
N TYR A 100 -2.67 15.39 -8.83
CA TYR A 100 -2.29 16.61 -9.51
C TYR A 100 -0.78 16.88 -9.46
N ASP A 101 -0.18 16.80 -8.27
CA ASP A 101 1.27 17.01 -8.06
C ASP A 101 2.07 15.98 -8.85
N PHE A 102 1.68 14.70 -8.82
CA PHE A 102 2.33 13.64 -9.59
C PHE A 102 2.34 13.90 -11.10
N ILE A 103 1.25 14.45 -11.66
CA ILE A 103 1.12 14.73 -13.08
C ILE A 103 1.87 16.01 -13.49
N THR A 104 1.83 17.04 -12.65
CA THR A 104 2.26 18.39 -13.03
C THR A 104 3.62 18.80 -12.48
N ASN A 105 4.13 18.12 -11.46
CA ASN A 105 5.41 18.45 -10.85
C ASN A 105 6.57 17.93 -11.68
N PRO A 106 7.45 18.81 -12.21
CA PRO A 106 8.56 18.39 -13.05
C PRO A 106 9.63 17.59 -12.30
N LYS A 107 9.60 17.58 -10.96
CA LYS A 107 10.50 16.76 -10.12
C LYS A 107 10.00 15.32 -9.97
N MET A 108 8.75 15.05 -10.32
CA MET A 108 8.16 13.72 -10.24
C MET A 108 8.27 12.99 -11.57
N SER A 109 8.47 11.68 -11.50
CA SER A 109 8.49 10.82 -12.67
C SER A 109 8.01 9.42 -12.30
N LEU A 110 7.75 8.58 -13.31
CA LEU A 110 7.47 7.16 -13.11
C LEU A 110 8.63 6.39 -12.43
N ARG A 111 9.82 7.00 -12.34
CA ARG A 111 11.01 6.45 -11.66
C ARG A 111 11.19 6.98 -10.24
N SER A 112 10.35 7.90 -9.77
CA SER A 112 10.36 8.42 -8.40
C SER A 112 9.82 7.36 -7.43
N ARG A 113 10.46 6.20 -7.37
CA ARG A 113 10.07 5.04 -6.58
C ARG A 113 11.29 4.43 -5.91
N PHE A 114 11.10 3.77 -4.78
CA PHE A 114 12.20 3.12 -4.09
C PHE A 114 12.52 1.76 -4.74
N ILE A 115 13.81 1.48 -4.98
CA ILE A 115 14.28 0.18 -5.47
C ILE A 115 15.26 -0.36 -4.44
N ARG A 116 14.87 -1.44 -3.75
CA ARG A 116 15.75 -2.14 -2.81
C ARG A 116 16.71 -3.04 -3.59
N LYS A 117 17.95 -3.13 -3.12
CA LYS A 117 18.86 -4.18 -3.59
C LYS A 117 18.29 -5.52 -3.14
N THR A 118 18.36 -6.53 -3.99
CA THR A 118 18.01 -7.89 -3.60
C THR A 118 18.87 -8.29 -2.41
N ALA A 119 18.22 -8.76 -1.33
CA ALA A 119 18.92 -9.32 -0.20
C ALA A 119 19.81 -10.47 -0.66
N LYS A 120 20.99 -10.62 -0.07
CA LYS A 120 21.83 -11.79 -0.36
C LYS A 120 21.08 -13.05 0.09
N PRO A 121 21.32 -14.22 -0.52
CA PRO A 121 20.72 -15.46 -0.05
C PRO A 121 20.93 -15.73 1.45
N THR A 122 22.06 -15.28 1.99
CA THR A 122 22.39 -15.36 3.43
C THR A 122 21.54 -14.47 4.32
N ASP A 123 20.96 -13.41 3.76
CA ASP A 123 20.22 -12.37 4.49
C ASP A 123 18.70 -12.51 4.26
N MET A 124 18.28 -13.48 3.45
CA MET A 124 16.88 -13.81 3.21
C MET A 124 16.34 -14.67 4.37
N HIS A 125 15.97 -14.00 5.46
CA HIS A 125 15.26 -14.61 6.57
C HIS A 125 13.74 -14.57 6.28
N PHE A 126 13.25 -15.53 5.50
CA PHE A 126 11.81 -15.71 5.25
C PHE A 126 11.13 -16.27 6.49
N PHE A 127 10.94 -15.44 7.52
CA PHE A 127 10.62 -15.87 8.88
C PHE A 127 11.67 -16.87 9.37
N ASP A 128 12.64 -16.41 10.15
CA ASP A 128 13.48 -17.37 10.88
C ASP A 128 12.58 -18.40 11.57
N LEU A 129 13.07 -19.64 11.65
CA LEU A 129 12.53 -20.67 12.52
C LEU A 129 12.73 -20.25 13.98
N GLY A 130 12.05 -19.19 14.40
CA GLY A 130 11.84 -18.92 15.79
C GLY A 130 11.02 -20.08 16.37
N PRO A 131 11.15 -20.36 17.67
CA PRO A 131 10.34 -21.36 18.36
C PRO A 131 8.82 -21.16 18.20
N ASN A 132 8.39 -19.99 17.71
CA ASN A 132 7.00 -19.59 17.49
C ASN A 132 6.56 -19.58 16.01
N SER A 133 7.32 -20.15 15.07
CA SER A 133 6.87 -20.22 13.67
C SER A 133 5.55 -21.00 13.54
N SER A 134 4.55 -20.37 12.90
CA SER A 134 3.18 -20.90 12.72
C SER A 134 2.97 -21.62 11.39
N CYS A 135 4.00 -21.76 10.55
CA CYS A 135 3.88 -22.41 9.25
C CYS A 135 3.87 -23.95 9.39
N PHE A 136 2.67 -24.53 9.42
CA PHE A 136 2.47 -25.98 9.57
C PHE A 136 3.06 -26.81 8.42
N ILE A 137 3.04 -26.28 7.20
CA ILE A 137 3.59 -26.96 6.01
C ILE A 137 5.09 -27.13 6.16
N TYR A 138 5.79 -26.09 6.62
CA TYR A 138 7.22 -26.16 6.85
C TYR A 138 7.56 -27.21 7.93
N LYS A 139 6.87 -27.18 9.08
CA LYS A 139 7.07 -28.15 10.18
C LYS A 139 6.91 -29.60 9.73
N PHE A 140 5.93 -29.86 8.86
CA PHE A 140 5.73 -31.19 8.28
C PHE A 140 6.96 -31.65 7.49
N PHE A 141 7.46 -30.84 6.55
CA PHE A 141 8.62 -31.22 5.73
C PHE A 141 9.91 -31.36 6.54
N THR A 142 10.14 -30.54 7.57
CA THR A 142 11.31 -30.69 8.47
C THR A 142 11.21 -31.94 9.35
N SER A 143 10.00 -32.38 9.71
CA SER A 143 9.82 -33.58 10.55
C SER A 143 10.06 -34.90 9.81
N VAL A 144 10.07 -34.87 8.47
CA VAL A 144 10.22 -36.05 7.61
C VAL A 144 11.53 -36.07 6.82
N SER A 145 12.42 -35.09 7.06
CA SER A 145 13.80 -35.04 6.53
C SER A 145 14.82 -35.34 7.62
#